data_AF-A0A0J7LEN6-F1
#
_entry.id   AF-A0A0J7LEN6-F1
#
_cell.length_a   1.000
_cell.length_b   1.000
_cell.length_c   1.000
_cell.angle_alpha   90.00
_cell.angle_beta   90.00
_cell.angle_gamma   90.00
#
_symmetry.space_group_name_H-M   'P 1'
#
loop_
_entity.id
_entity.type
_entity.pdbx_description
1 polymer ?
#
loop_
_entity_poly.entity_id
_entity_poly.type
_entity_poly.pdbx_seq_one_letter_code
_entity_poly.pdbx_strand_id
1 'polypeptide(L)'
;MNKIYIDPQVKEISDLLIKNCKNENIEYFPIDRFFIEENGYLEKILSTNYLEFLLYNLEKVNPTYTVQLFVCLPEIWKKVSYEDMIILLENFTNSFSFYSFLEFTYKYLEIDLFDEIVYNKNIEKKFKRDCLTFFLNTLDSLYLEEYDYLEFKENLFGITIEQLRLLQFKFEENDKFKKAKSKNELYKRLSILQV
;
A
#
# COMPACT_ATOMS: atom_id res chain seq x y z
N MET A 1 -22.07 0.53 4.80
CA MET A 1 -20.69 0.09 4.63
C MET A 1 -20.70 -1.05 3.63
N ASN A 2 -20.03 -0.90 2.50
CA ASN A 2 -19.93 -1.97 1.50
C ASN A 2 -18.85 -2.92 1.97
N LYS A 3 -19.25 -4.08 2.49
CA LYS A 3 -18.32 -5.08 2.98
C LYS A 3 -17.68 -5.80 1.78
N ILE A 4 -16.36 -5.87 1.75
CA ILE A 4 -15.63 -6.66 0.76
C ILE A 4 -15.67 -8.12 1.22
N TYR A 5 -16.06 -9.02 0.32
CA TYR A 5 -16.04 -10.46 0.53
C TYR A 5 -14.87 -11.04 -0.24
N ILE A 6 -13.99 -11.79 0.43
CA ILE A 6 -12.77 -12.34 -0.20
C ILE A 6 -13.09 -13.69 -0.85
N ASP A 7 -12.95 -13.77 -2.17
CA ASP A 7 -13.04 -15.03 -2.90
C ASP A 7 -11.95 -16.03 -2.45
N PRO A 8 -12.26 -17.33 -2.29
CA PRO A 8 -11.26 -18.36 -1.98
C PRO A 8 -10.03 -18.36 -2.89
N GLN A 9 -10.19 -18.01 -4.17
CA GLN A 9 -9.10 -17.91 -5.13
C GLN A 9 -8.12 -16.77 -4.78
N VAL A 10 -8.63 -15.62 -4.35
CA VAL A 10 -7.80 -14.48 -3.87
C VAL A 10 -7.00 -14.90 -2.65
N LYS A 11 -7.65 -15.63 -1.74
CA LYS A 11 -7.02 -16.17 -0.54
C LYS A 11 -5.88 -17.12 -0.91
N GLU A 12 -6.16 -18.09 -1.78
CA GLU A 12 -5.22 -19.11 -2.21
C GLU A 12 -3.98 -18.48 -2.86
N ILE A 13 -4.15 -17.58 -3.82
CA ILE A 13 -3.01 -16.97 -4.50
C ILE A 13 -2.15 -16.13 -3.55
N SER A 14 -2.77 -15.37 -2.66
CA SER A 14 -2.05 -14.52 -1.70
C SER A 14 -1.30 -15.36 -0.66
N ASP A 15 -1.92 -16.44 -0.17
CA ASP A 15 -1.27 -17.37 0.76
C ASP A 15 -0.11 -18.14 0.07
N LEU A 16 -0.26 -18.50 -1.20
CA LEU A 16 0.80 -19.12 -1.99
C LEU A 16 1.98 -18.19 -2.22
N LEU A 17 1.74 -16.91 -2.56
CA LEU A 17 2.80 -15.91 -2.71
C LEU A 17 3.62 -15.79 -1.42
N ILE A 18 2.97 -15.61 -0.27
CA ILE A 18 3.65 -15.48 1.04
C ILE A 18 4.41 -16.76 1.41
N LYS A 19 3.86 -17.93 1.08
CA LYS A 19 4.49 -19.22 1.40
C LYS A 19 5.72 -19.45 0.53
N ASN A 20 5.61 -19.20 -0.78
CA ASN A 20 6.65 -19.55 -1.74
C ASN A 20 7.78 -18.54 -1.75
N CYS A 21 7.51 -17.26 -1.44
CA CYS A 21 8.57 -16.27 -1.30
C CYS A 21 9.59 -16.68 -0.20
N LYS A 22 9.20 -17.48 0.80
CA LYS A 22 10.14 -17.98 1.82
C LYS A 22 11.06 -19.11 1.35
N ASN A 23 10.72 -19.79 0.26
CA ASN A 23 11.37 -21.03 -0.17
C ASN A 23 12.09 -20.90 -1.51
N GLU A 24 11.95 -19.78 -2.20
CA GLU A 24 12.46 -19.53 -3.55
C GLU A 24 13.59 -18.51 -3.54
N ASN A 25 14.38 -18.48 -4.62
CA ASN A 25 15.43 -17.48 -4.82
C ASN A 25 14.78 -16.15 -5.24
N ILE A 26 14.42 -15.33 -4.25
CA ILE A 26 14.03 -13.93 -4.48
C ILE A 26 15.32 -13.11 -4.68
N GLU A 27 15.35 -12.25 -5.69
CA GLU A 27 16.47 -11.34 -5.93
C GLU A 27 16.48 -10.20 -4.90
N TYR A 28 15.31 -9.72 -4.52
CA TYR A 28 15.12 -8.68 -3.50
C TYR A 28 14.01 -9.04 -2.49
N PHE A 29 14.41 -9.46 -1.29
CA PHE A 29 13.54 -9.92 -0.21
C PHE A 29 12.64 -8.79 0.35
N PRO A 30 11.40 -9.07 0.81
CA PRO A 30 10.72 -10.37 0.87
C PRO A 30 9.93 -10.76 -0.38
N ILE A 31 9.87 -9.90 -1.40
CA ILE A 31 9.24 -10.21 -2.69
C ILE A 31 9.66 -9.19 -3.75
N ASP A 32 9.95 -9.62 -4.96
CA ASP A 32 10.20 -8.73 -6.09
C ASP A 32 9.31 -9.09 -7.28
N ARG A 33 9.30 -8.22 -8.29
CA ARG A 33 8.54 -8.44 -9.52
C ARG A 33 9.03 -9.64 -10.31
N PHE A 34 10.33 -9.94 -10.31
CA PHE A 34 10.90 -11.06 -11.05
C PHE A 34 10.32 -12.38 -10.53
N PHE A 35 10.32 -12.58 -9.22
CA PHE A 35 9.67 -13.72 -8.57
C PHE A 35 8.20 -13.86 -8.97
N ILE A 36 7.43 -12.76 -8.99
CA ILE A 36 6.02 -12.76 -9.37
C ILE A 36 5.83 -13.18 -10.83
N GLU A 37 6.69 -12.71 -11.74
CA GLU A 37 6.61 -13.01 -13.17
C GLU A 37 7.10 -14.42 -13.50
N GLU A 38 8.28 -14.82 -13.02
CA GLU A 38 8.90 -16.12 -13.30
C GLU A 38 8.05 -17.29 -12.80
N ASN A 39 7.30 -17.10 -11.72
CA ASN A 39 6.39 -18.10 -11.17
C ASN A 39 4.95 -18.00 -11.72
N GLY A 40 4.72 -17.14 -12.72
CA GLY A 40 3.42 -16.97 -13.38
C GLY A 40 2.31 -16.51 -12.42
N TYR A 41 2.66 -15.72 -11.39
CA TYR A 41 1.68 -15.16 -10.46
C TYR A 41 1.01 -13.91 -11.02
N LEU A 42 1.72 -13.11 -11.82
CA LEU A 42 1.18 -11.84 -12.31
C LEU A 42 -0.18 -11.99 -12.99
N GLU A 43 -0.31 -12.87 -13.98
CA GLU A 43 -1.57 -13.10 -14.70
C GLU A 43 -2.68 -13.59 -13.78
N LYS A 44 -2.34 -14.49 -12.84
CA LYS A 44 -3.30 -15.02 -11.88
C LYS A 44 -3.79 -13.92 -10.94
N ILE A 45 -2.91 -13.06 -10.43
CA ILE A 45 -3.29 -11.91 -9.61
C ILE A 45 -4.22 -10.98 -10.41
N LEU A 46 -3.85 -10.64 -11.66
CA LEU A 46 -4.63 -9.74 -12.51
C LEU A 46 -6.00 -10.31 -12.92
N SER A 47 -6.16 -11.63 -12.87
CA SER A 47 -7.44 -12.33 -13.10
C SER A 47 -8.40 -12.31 -11.89
N THR A 48 -7.90 -11.96 -10.70
CA THR A 48 -8.72 -11.84 -9.49
C THR A 48 -9.32 -10.44 -9.32
N ASN A 49 -10.28 -10.31 -8.41
CA ASN A 49 -10.78 -9.01 -8.00
C ASN A 49 -9.67 -8.23 -7.27
N TYR A 50 -9.24 -7.12 -7.87
CA TYR A 50 -8.13 -6.34 -7.36
C TYR A 50 -8.39 -5.76 -5.97
N LEU A 51 -9.63 -5.39 -5.64
CA LEU A 51 -9.98 -4.80 -4.36
C LEU A 51 -9.93 -5.84 -3.23
N GLU A 52 -10.41 -7.05 -3.52
CA GLU A 52 -10.30 -8.19 -2.61
C GLU A 52 -8.84 -8.58 -2.39
N PHE A 53 -8.03 -8.61 -3.46
CA PHE A 53 -6.60 -8.91 -3.38
C PHE A 53 -5.85 -7.90 -2.50
N LEU A 54 -6.09 -6.60 -2.72
CA LEU A 54 -5.50 -5.54 -1.91
C LEU A 54 -5.91 -5.67 -0.44
N LEU A 55 -7.22 -5.82 -0.16
CA LEU A 55 -7.71 -5.95 1.22
C LEU A 55 -7.10 -7.18 1.90
N TYR A 56 -7.11 -8.33 1.25
CA TYR A 56 -6.60 -9.56 1.85
C TYR A 56 -5.13 -9.45 2.23
N ASN A 57 -4.30 -8.89 1.35
CA ASN A 57 -2.87 -8.71 1.64
C ASN A 57 -2.63 -7.62 2.69
N LEU A 58 -3.40 -6.53 2.72
CA LEU A 58 -3.33 -5.51 3.77
C LEU A 58 -3.70 -6.06 5.15
N GLU A 59 -4.63 -7.01 5.23
CA GLU A 59 -5.03 -7.67 6.48
C GLU A 59 -4.04 -8.76 6.93
N LYS A 60 -3.03 -9.09 6.10
CA LYS A 60 -1.89 -9.90 6.55
C LYS A 60 -0.95 -9.00 7.35
N VAL A 61 -0.74 -9.33 8.62
CA VAL A 61 0.11 -8.57 9.56
C VAL A 61 1.61 -8.73 9.23
N ASN A 62 2.01 -8.32 8.03
CA ASN A 62 3.40 -8.22 7.58
C ASN A 62 3.54 -6.97 6.68
N PRO A 63 3.76 -5.79 7.29
CA PRO A 63 3.82 -4.52 6.55
C PRO A 63 4.90 -4.48 5.48
N THR A 64 6.12 -4.90 5.80
CA THR A 64 7.25 -4.88 4.85
C THR A 64 6.95 -5.70 3.59
N TYR A 65 6.44 -6.92 3.76
CA TYR A 65 6.02 -7.75 2.62
C TYR A 65 4.93 -7.08 1.79
N THR A 66 3.91 -6.54 2.46
CA THR A 66 2.73 -5.99 1.80
C THR A 66 3.05 -4.74 1.00
N VAL A 67 3.81 -3.81 1.59
CA VAL A 67 4.25 -2.59 0.93
C VAL A 67 5.08 -2.92 -0.31
N GLN A 68 6.05 -3.83 -0.19
CA GLN A 68 6.90 -4.23 -1.30
C GLN A 68 6.16 -4.99 -2.40
N LEU A 69 5.24 -5.90 -2.05
CA LEU A 69 4.33 -6.55 -3.00
C LEU A 69 3.56 -5.51 -3.83
N PHE A 70 3.10 -4.44 -3.20
CA PHE A 70 2.32 -3.40 -3.88
C PHE A 70 3.16 -2.51 -4.79
N VAL A 71 4.43 -2.27 -4.46
CA VAL A 71 5.39 -1.64 -5.39
C VAL A 71 5.54 -2.49 -6.65
N CYS A 72 5.60 -3.83 -6.50
CA CYS A 72 5.77 -4.78 -7.60
C CYS A 72 4.53 -4.91 -8.52
N LEU A 73 3.38 -4.32 -8.17
CA LEU A 73 2.10 -4.54 -8.85
C LEU A 73 1.43 -3.25 -9.36
N PRO A 74 2.10 -2.41 -10.16
CA PRO A 74 1.53 -1.15 -10.65
C PRO A 74 0.23 -1.36 -11.47
N GLU A 75 0.06 -2.51 -12.12
CA GLU A 75 -1.13 -2.86 -12.91
C GLU A 75 -2.42 -2.93 -12.07
N ILE A 76 -2.31 -3.33 -10.80
CA ILE A 76 -3.45 -3.30 -9.87
C ILE A 76 -3.82 -1.86 -9.56
N TRP A 77 -2.83 -1.05 -9.18
CA TRP A 77 -3.03 0.34 -8.77
C TRP A 77 -3.51 1.25 -9.90
N LYS A 78 -3.22 0.91 -11.16
CA LYS A 78 -3.81 1.57 -12.32
C LYS A 78 -5.35 1.49 -12.33
N LYS A 79 -5.94 0.43 -11.77
CA LYS A 79 -7.41 0.22 -11.70
C LYS A 79 -8.06 0.93 -10.51
N VAL A 80 -7.31 1.21 -9.45
CA VAL A 80 -7.83 1.75 -8.18
C VAL A 80 -8.31 3.19 -8.34
N SER A 81 -9.56 3.46 -7.95
CA SER A 81 -10.15 4.79 -7.86
C SER A 81 -10.04 5.38 -6.44
N TYR A 82 -10.47 6.64 -6.28
CA TYR A 82 -10.56 7.27 -4.95
C TYR A 82 -11.56 6.53 -4.06
N GLU A 83 -12.73 6.21 -4.60
CA GLU A 83 -13.78 5.47 -3.91
C GLU A 83 -13.29 4.10 -3.43
N ASP A 84 -12.47 3.41 -4.22
CA ASP A 84 -11.89 2.11 -3.83
C ASP A 84 -10.97 2.23 -2.62
N MET A 85 -10.15 3.30 -2.53
CA MET A 85 -9.31 3.55 -1.36
C MET A 85 -10.15 3.80 -0.11
N ILE A 86 -11.26 4.54 -0.23
CA ILE A 86 -12.19 4.74 0.88
C ILE A 86 -12.83 3.40 1.29
N ILE A 87 -13.25 2.56 0.34
CA ILE A 87 -13.82 1.25 0.64
C ILE A 87 -12.79 0.36 1.37
N LEU A 88 -11.51 0.36 0.96
CA LEU A 88 -10.45 -0.37 1.66
C LEU A 88 -10.31 0.10 3.11
N LEU A 89 -10.18 1.41 3.33
CA LEU A 89 -10.05 2.02 4.66
C LEU A 89 -11.19 1.63 5.60
N GLU A 90 -12.42 1.54 5.09
CA GLU A 90 -13.60 1.16 5.85
C GLU A 90 -13.71 -0.34 6.16
N ASN A 91 -12.96 -1.18 5.44
CA ASN A 91 -12.97 -2.63 5.62
C ASN A 91 -11.80 -3.16 6.45
N PHE A 92 -10.83 -2.32 6.81
CA PHE A 92 -9.72 -2.77 7.65
C PHE A 92 -10.16 -3.17 9.05
N THR A 93 -9.60 -4.27 9.55
CA THR A 93 -9.97 -4.83 10.86
C THR A 93 -8.87 -4.72 11.91
N ASN A 94 -7.70 -4.21 11.52
CA ASN A 94 -6.55 -4.06 12.40
C ASN A 94 -5.71 -2.82 12.04
N SER A 95 -4.97 -2.27 13.02
CA SER A 95 -4.17 -1.05 12.83
C SER A 95 -3.03 -1.23 11.82
N PHE A 96 -2.45 -2.43 11.68
CA PHE A 96 -1.33 -2.67 10.76
C PHE A 96 -1.73 -2.52 9.30
N SER A 97 -2.99 -2.81 8.95
CA SER A 97 -3.52 -2.57 7.60
C SER A 97 -3.51 -1.09 7.24
N PHE A 98 -3.86 -0.22 8.19
CA PHE A 98 -3.72 1.23 8.01
C PHE A 98 -2.27 1.65 7.82
N TYR A 99 -1.34 1.05 8.57
CA TYR A 99 0.08 1.40 8.49
C TYR A 99 0.64 1.04 7.11
N SER A 100 0.49 -0.21 6.68
CA SER A 100 0.96 -0.66 5.36
C SER A 100 0.32 0.12 4.23
N PHE A 101 -0.98 0.41 4.33
CA PHE A 101 -1.70 1.15 3.30
C PHE A 101 -1.25 2.61 3.21
N LEU A 102 -1.12 3.31 4.34
CA LEU A 102 -0.63 4.68 4.36
C LEU A 102 0.84 4.77 3.96
N GLU A 103 1.68 3.85 4.44
CA GLU A 103 3.08 3.80 4.04
C GLU A 103 3.18 3.66 2.52
N PHE A 104 2.48 2.69 1.94
CA PHE A 104 2.50 2.49 0.50
C PHE A 104 1.96 3.70 -0.28
N THR A 105 0.76 4.17 0.07
CA THR A 105 0.10 5.27 -0.65
C THR A 105 0.82 6.59 -0.51
N TYR A 106 1.36 6.91 0.66
CA TYR A 106 2.07 8.15 0.89
C TYR A 106 3.48 8.12 0.28
N LYS A 107 4.25 7.05 0.54
CA LYS A 107 5.66 6.94 0.12
C LYS A 107 5.80 6.71 -1.38
N TYR A 108 4.99 5.81 -1.95
CA TYR A 108 5.17 5.38 -3.34
C TYR A 108 4.16 6.02 -4.29
N LEU A 109 2.92 6.28 -3.86
CA LEU A 109 1.92 6.93 -4.71
C LEU A 109 1.84 8.46 -4.53
N GLU A 110 2.52 9.01 -3.52
CA GLU A 110 2.44 10.43 -3.13
C GLU A 110 1.02 10.92 -2.80
N ILE A 111 0.21 10.06 -2.16
CA ILE A 111 -1.17 10.37 -1.77
C ILE A 111 -1.29 10.49 -0.24
N ASP A 112 -1.92 11.58 0.19
CA ASP A 112 -2.24 11.85 1.59
C ASP A 112 -3.68 11.43 1.92
N LEU A 113 -3.83 10.37 2.72
CA LEU A 113 -5.13 9.82 3.14
C LEU A 113 -5.44 10.04 4.64
N PHE A 114 -4.69 10.91 5.33
CA PHE A 114 -4.86 11.06 6.79
C PHE A 114 -6.23 11.64 7.18
N ASP A 115 -6.81 12.53 6.38
CA ASP A 115 -8.15 13.10 6.68
C ASP A 115 -9.24 12.05 6.48
N GLU A 116 -9.07 11.24 5.45
CA GLU A 116 -9.95 10.15 5.04
C GLU A 116 -9.95 9.05 6.11
N ILE A 117 -8.90 8.94 6.92
CA ILE A 117 -8.89 8.09 8.11
C ILE A 117 -9.51 8.79 9.31
N VAL A 118 -9.04 10.01 9.64
CA VAL A 118 -9.42 10.72 10.87
C VAL A 118 -10.91 11.07 10.88
N TYR A 119 -11.45 11.57 9.77
CA TYR A 119 -12.82 12.07 9.69
C TYR A 119 -13.82 11.03 9.22
N ASN A 120 -13.39 9.83 8.81
CA ASN A 120 -14.32 8.79 8.39
C ASN A 120 -15.04 8.16 9.59
N LYS A 121 -16.36 8.28 9.61
CA LYS A 121 -17.23 7.78 10.69
C LYS A 121 -17.28 6.25 10.82
N ASN A 122 -16.92 5.53 9.76
CA ASN A 122 -16.96 4.07 9.70
C ASN A 122 -15.69 3.44 10.30
N ILE A 123 -14.63 4.22 10.51
CA ILE A 123 -13.38 3.75 11.11
C ILE A 123 -13.43 3.94 12.63
N GLU A 124 -13.09 2.89 13.37
CA GLU A 124 -13.07 2.94 14.84
C GLU A 124 -12.06 3.96 15.36
N LYS A 125 -12.43 4.69 16.43
CA LYS A 125 -11.56 5.69 17.06
C LYS A 125 -10.21 5.14 17.48
N LYS A 126 -10.17 3.87 17.91
CA LYS A 126 -8.93 3.19 18.29
C LYS A 126 -7.95 3.16 17.12
N PHE A 127 -8.37 2.72 15.93
CA PHE A 127 -7.50 2.62 14.75
C PHE A 127 -6.98 3.99 14.29
N LYS A 128 -7.82 5.01 14.35
CA LYS A 128 -7.42 6.40 14.06
C LYS A 128 -6.29 6.86 14.99
N ARG A 129 -6.46 6.65 16.30
CA ARG A 129 -5.47 7.05 17.32
C ARG A 129 -4.17 6.27 17.16
N ASP A 130 -4.28 4.96 16.96
CA ASP A 130 -3.12 4.08 16.78
C ASP A 130 -2.32 4.50 15.53
N CYS A 131 -3.01 4.79 14.42
CA CYS A 131 -2.43 5.28 13.17
C CYS A 131 -1.70 6.62 13.32
N LEU A 132 -2.34 7.63 13.91
CA LEU A 132 -1.69 8.92 14.13
C LEU A 132 -0.47 8.80 15.04
N THR A 133 -0.59 8.01 16.12
CA THR A 133 0.51 7.80 17.06
C THR A 133 1.68 7.09 16.40
N PHE A 134 1.40 6.07 15.58
CA PHE A 134 2.44 5.34 14.86
C PHE A 134 3.23 6.29 13.94
N PHE A 135 2.56 6.97 13.02
CA PHE A 135 3.25 7.82 12.03
C PHE A 135 3.85 9.12 12.60
N LEU A 136 3.39 9.58 13.76
CA LEU A 136 4.10 10.65 14.46
C LEU A 136 5.51 10.20 14.91
N ASN A 137 5.67 8.92 15.25
CA ASN A 137 6.93 8.34 15.69
C ASN A 137 7.77 7.72 14.55
N THR A 138 7.13 7.38 13.42
CA THR A 138 7.77 6.73 12.27
C THR A 138 7.65 7.56 10.99
N LEU A 139 7.58 8.88 11.11
CA LEU A 139 7.30 9.80 10.00
C LEU A 139 8.23 9.59 8.79
N ASP A 140 9.49 9.25 9.05
CA ASP A 140 10.49 8.97 8.00
C ASP A 140 10.11 7.81 7.10
N SER A 141 9.36 6.81 7.60
CA SER A 141 8.94 5.67 6.79
C SER A 141 7.95 6.04 5.68
N LEU A 142 7.40 7.26 5.69
CA LEU A 142 6.47 7.76 4.67
C LEU A 142 7.18 8.41 3.47
N TYR A 143 8.50 8.51 3.47
CA TYR A 143 9.26 9.20 2.43
C TYR A 143 10.28 8.25 1.78
N LEU A 144 10.53 8.46 0.49
CA LEU A 144 11.65 7.82 -0.19
C LEU A 144 12.95 8.47 0.27
N GLU A 145 13.88 7.66 0.75
CA GLU A 145 15.23 8.03 1.10
C GLU A 145 16.21 7.68 -0.03
N GLU A 146 17.47 8.14 0.08
CA GLU A 146 18.50 7.90 -0.94
C GLU A 146 18.66 6.42 -1.30
N TYR A 147 18.52 5.54 -0.31
CA TYR A 147 18.61 4.10 -0.52
C TYR A 147 17.45 3.57 -1.38
N ASP A 148 16.21 4.01 -1.15
CA ASP A 148 15.07 3.59 -1.99
C ASP A 148 15.30 3.96 -3.47
N TYR A 149 15.83 5.17 -3.74
CA TYR A 149 16.16 5.58 -5.10
C TYR A 149 17.28 4.73 -5.73
N LEU A 150 18.25 4.29 -4.92
CA LEU A 150 19.28 3.37 -5.37
C LEU A 150 18.69 2.01 -5.73
N GLU A 151 17.77 1.48 -4.93
CA GLU A 151 17.08 0.22 -5.21
C GLU A 151 16.27 0.26 -6.51
N PHE A 152 15.57 1.37 -6.77
CA PHE A 152 14.92 1.58 -8.07
C PHE A 152 15.92 1.70 -9.22
N LYS A 153 17.04 2.38 -9.00
CA LYS A 153 18.09 2.54 -10.02
C LYS A 153 18.76 1.21 -10.37
N GLU A 154 18.94 0.34 -9.39
CA GLU A 154 19.46 -1.01 -9.56
C GLU A 154 18.37 -2.01 -9.97
N ASN A 155 17.12 -1.54 -10.11
CA ASN A 155 15.95 -2.33 -10.50
C ASN A 155 15.68 -3.53 -9.57
N LEU A 156 15.97 -3.39 -8.27
CA LEU A 156 15.86 -4.49 -7.30
C LEU A 156 14.40 -4.95 -7.14
N PHE A 157 13.43 -4.03 -7.21
CA PHE A 157 12.02 -4.37 -7.17
C PHE A 157 11.53 -5.07 -8.45
N GLY A 158 12.33 -5.08 -9.53
CA GLY A 158 11.90 -5.36 -10.91
C GLY A 158 10.84 -4.39 -11.44
N ILE A 159 10.74 -3.22 -10.81
CA ILE A 159 9.95 -2.06 -11.22
C ILE A 159 10.87 -0.84 -11.21
N THR A 160 10.83 -0.06 -12.28
CA THR A 160 11.61 1.17 -12.45
C THR A 160 10.94 2.37 -11.79
N ILE A 161 11.73 3.40 -11.46
CA ILE A 161 11.18 4.66 -10.92
C ILE A 161 10.25 5.36 -11.94
N GLU A 162 10.49 5.19 -13.24
CA GLU A 162 9.63 5.72 -14.30
C GLU A 162 8.25 5.07 -14.28
N GLN A 163 8.18 3.75 -14.08
CA GLN A 163 6.89 3.05 -13.94
C GLN A 163 6.13 3.54 -12.70
N LEU A 164 6.82 3.82 -11.59
CA LEU A 164 6.20 4.39 -10.41
C LEU A 164 5.69 5.82 -10.67
N ARG A 165 6.49 6.66 -11.33
CA ARG A 165 6.10 8.03 -11.69
C ARG A 165 4.87 8.10 -12.59
N LEU A 166 4.74 7.16 -13.53
CA LEU A 166 3.53 7.05 -14.36
C LEU A 166 2.28 6.77 -13.51
N LEU A 167 2.43 5.98 -12.45
CA LEU A 167 1.34 5.69 -11.53
C LEU A 167 1.02 6.90 -10.65
N GLN A 168 2.04 7.60 -10.13
CA GLN A 168 1.88 8.85 -9.37
C GLN A 168 1.14 9.92 -10.18
N PHE A 169 1.52 10.12 -11.45
CA PHE A 169 0.88 11.08 -12.34
C PHE A 169 -0.63 10.83 -12.51
N LYS A 170 -1.03 9.57 -12.66
CA LYS A 170 -2.45 9.16 -12.75
C LYS A 170 -3.25 9.56 -11.49
N PHE A 171 -2.63 9.55 -10.32
CA PHE A 171 -3.29 9.99 -9.09
C PHE A 171 -3.26 11.51 -8.91
N GLU A 172 -2.18 12.17 -9.33
CA GLU A 172 -2.06 13.64 -9.31
C GLU A 172 -3.10 14.32 -10.23
N GLU A 173 -3.47 13.71 -11.34
CA GLU A 173 -4.50 14.23 -12.26
C GLU A 173 -5.94 14.17 -11.70
N ASN A 174 -6.17 13.45 -10.60
CA ASN A 174 -7.49 13.32 -9.99
C ASN A 174 -7.62 14.23 -8.76
N ASP A 175 -8.49 15.23 -8.89
CA ASP A 175 -8.71 16.31 -7.92
C ASP A 175 -9.24 15.86 -6.54
N LYS A 176 -9.72 14.61 -6.43
CA LYS A 176 -10.13 14.02 -5.15
C LYS A 176 -8.94 13.62 -4.29
N PHE A 177 -7.78 13.33 -4.89
CA PHE A 177 -6.59 12.97 -4.13
C PHE A 177 -5.85 14.20 -3.65
N LYS A 178 -5.47 14.17 -2.37
CA LYS A 178 -4.54 15.15 -1.81
C LYS A 178 -3.12 14.63 -2.00
N LYS A 179 -2.24 15.51 -2.48
CA LYS A 179 -0.82 15.20 -2.60
C LYS A 179 -0.17 15.04 -1.22
N ALA A 180 0.75 14.09 -1.12
CA ALA A 180 1.66 13.94 0.00
C ALA A 180 2.35 15.28 0.33
N LYS A 181 2.41 15.59 1.62
CA LYS A 181 3.00 16.82 2.16
C LYS A 181 4.48 16.61 2.45
N SER A 182 5.22 17.70 2.52
CA SER A 182 6.60 17.63 3.03
C SER A 182 6.62 17.14 4.48
N LYS A 183 7.73 16.51 4.90
CA LYS A 183 7.91 15.98 6.26
C LYS A 183 7.55 16.99 7.35
N ASN A 184 7.98 18.23 7.20
CA ASN A 184 7.71 19.30 8.17
C ASN A 184 6.23 19.69 8.23
N GLU A 185 5.54 19.73 7.09
CA GLU A 185 4.11 20.04 7.04
C GLU A 185 3.28 18.89 7.62
N LEU A 186 3.64 17.65 7.28
CA LEU A 186 2.97 16.48 7.83
C LEU A 186 3.16 16.41 9.35
N TYR A 187 4.38 16.58 9.86
CA TYR A 187 4.65 16.59 11.30
C TYR A 187 3.78 17.63 12.04
N LYS A 188 3.73 18.86 11.54
CA LYS A 188 2.91 19.93 12.13
C LYS A 188 1.43 19.54 12.13
N ARG A 189 0.94 18.96 11.04
CA ARG A 189 -0.45 18.51 10.92
C ARG A 189 -0.76 17.36 11.88
N LEU A 190 0.04 16.31 11.90
CA LEU A 190 -0.20 15.16 12.79
C LEU A 190 -0.16 15.57 14.27
N SER A 191 0.70 16.54 14.63
CA SER A 191 0.81 17.06 16.00
C SER A 191 -0.42 17.83 16.49
N ILE A 192 -1.26 18.35 15.58
CA ILE A 192 -2.47 19.10 15.92
C ILE A 192 -3.76 18.28 15.73
N LEU A 193 -3.69 17.14 15.05
CA LEU A 193 -4.83 16.26 14.88
C LEU A 193 -5.24 15.67 16.22
N GLN A 194 -6.47 15.96 16.65
CA GLN A 194 -7.07 15.42 17.85
C GLN A 194 -8.06 14.32 17.44
N VAL A 195 -7.90 13.11 18.00
CA VAL A 195 -8.76 11.94 17.76
C VAL A 195 -9.35 11.41 19.06
#